data_AF-A0A957SYL9-F1
#
_entry.id   AF-A0A957SYL9-F1
#
_cell.length_a   1.000
_cell.length_b   1.000
_cell.length_c   1.000
_cell.angle_alpha   90.00
_cell.angle_beta   90.00
_cell.angle_gamma   90.00
#
_symmetry.space_group_name_H-M   'P 1'
#
loop_
_entity.id
_entity.type
_entity.pdbx_description
1 polymer ?
#
loop_
_entity_poly.entity_id
_entity_poly.type
_entity_poly.pdbx_seq_one_letter_code
_entity_poly.pdbx_strand_id
1 'polypeptide(L)' 'MSAATVGVALIVKDEAETLPRVLGSIATAVDEIVVVDTGSTDATVQVARRYTDRVFPFPWIDDFA' A
#
# COMPACT_ATOMS: atom_id res chain seq x y z
N MET A 1 -26.11 -2.53 -14.85
CA MET A 1 -24.92 -3.41 -14.89
C MET A 1 -23.96 -2.87 -13.85
N SER A 2 -23.48 -3.69 -12.91
CA SER A 2 -22.40 -3.24 -12.04
C SER A 2 -21.13 -3.15 -12.88
N ALA A 3 -20.43 -2.00 -12.84
CA ALA A 3 -19.10 -1.92 -13.42
C ALA A 3 -18.15 -2.85 -12.66
N ALA A 4 -17.18 -3.44 -13.36
CA ALA A 4 -16.10 -4.20 -12.71
C ALA A 4 -15.18 -3.22 -11.96
N THR A 5 -14.73 -3.62 -10.77
CA THR A 5 -13.82 -2.82 -9.94
C THR A 5 -12.39 -3.35 -10.04
N VAL A 6 -11.41 -2.47 -9.85
CA VAL A 6 -9.98 -2.79 -9.81
C VAL A 6 -9.41 -2.35 -8.46
N GLY A 7 -8.75 -3.28 -7.78
CA GLY A 7 -8.02 -3.02 -6.54
C GLY A 7 -6.53 -3.30 -6.68
N VAL A 8 -5.71 -2.60 -5.90
CA VAL A 8 -4.27 -2.84 -5.80
C VAL A 8 -3.91 -3.18 -4.36
N ALA A 9 -3.12 -4.24 -4.19
CA ALA A 9 -2.48 -4.60 -2.93
C ALA A 9 -0.97 -4.40 -3.04
N LEU A 10 -0.37 -3.72 -2.07
CA LEU A 10 1.06 -3.47 -1.98
C LEU A 10 1.61 -4.11 -0.70
N ILE A 11 2.68 -4.90 -0.82
CA ILE A 11 3.50 -5.33 0.32
C ILE A 11 4.70 -4.39 0.37
N VAL A 12 4.92 -3.71 1.49
CA VAL A 12 5.92 -2.62 1.62
C VAL A 12 6.84 -2.80 2.82
N LYS A 13 8.05 -2.24 2.72
CA LYS A 13 9.03 -2.14 3.81
C LYS A 13 9.99 -0.97 3.54
N ASP A 14 10.02 0.02 4.42
CA ASP A 14 11.00 1.13 4.38
C ASP A 14 11.05 1.88 3.03
N GLU A 15 9.88 2.22 2.47
CA GLU A 15 9.69 2.88 1.18
C GLU A 15 9.18 4.34 1.31
N ALA A 16 9.46 5.05 2.40
CA ALA A 16 8.90 6.39 2.61
C ALA A 16 9.21 7.40 1.49
N GLU A 17 10.34 7.24 0.79
CA GLU A 17 10.76 8.10 -0.32
C GLU A 17 10.04 7.76 -1.64
N THR A 18 9.84 6.47 -1.93
CA THR A 18 9.29 5.99 -3.21
C THR A 18 7.77 5.91 -3.19
N LEU A 19 7.20 5.51 -2.06
CA LEU A 19 5.78 5.21 -1.91
C LEU A 19 4.84 6.36 -2.30
N PRO A 20 5.14 7.66 -2.01
CA PRO A 20 4.27 8.77 -2.44
C PRO A 20 4.12 8.84 -3.96
N ARG A 21 5.18 8.54 -4.72
CA ARG A 21 5.15 8.56 -6.19
C ARG A 21 4.29 7.43 -6.73
N VAL A 22 4.41 6.24 -6.16
CA VAL A 22 3.64 5.04 -6.55
C VAL A 22 2.16 5.25 -6.24
N LEU A 23 1.83 5.61 -5.00
CA LEU A 23 0.44 5.82 -4.59
C LEU A 23 -0.18 7.01 -5.33
N GLY A 24 0.58 8.09 -5.53
CA GLY A 24 0.12 9.26 -6.29
C GLY A 24 -0.22 8.96 -7.75
N SER A 25 0.46 8.01 -8.39
CA SER A 25 0.18 7.66 -9.79
C SER A 25 -1.01 6.69 -9.95
N ILE A 26 -1.26 5.83 -8.96
CA ILE A 26 -2.31 4.80 -9.04
C ILE A 26 -3.62 5.22 -8.36
N ALA A 27 -3.60 6.13 -7.39
CA ALA A 27 -4.77 6.46 -6.57
C ALA A 27 -5.98 6.98 -7.35
N THR A 28 -5.77 7.55 -8.54
CA THR A 28 -6.86 8.02 -9.41
C THR A 28 -7.35 6.97 -10.41
N ALA A 29 -6.71 5.81 -10.47
CA ALA A 29 -6.95 4.77 -11.49
C ALA A 29 -7.58 3.49 -10.93
N VAL A 30 -7.71 3.36 -9.61
CA VAL A 30 -8.20 2.15 -8.94
C VAL A 30 -9.28 2.50 -7.93
N ASP A 31 -10.18 1.56 -7.66
CA ASP A 31 -11.27 1.73 -6.70
C ASP A 31 -10.79 1.50 -5.25
N GLU A 32 -9.71 0.73 -5.09
CA GLU A 32 -9.22 0.29 -3.79
C GLU A 32 -7.69 0.18 -3.74
N ILE A 33 -7.10 0.66 -2.64
CA ILE A 33 -5.70 0.43 -2.29
C ILE A 33 -5.63 -0.26 -0.92
N VAL A 34 -4.91 -1.37 -0.87
CA VAL A 34 -4.52 -2.07 0.36
C VAL A 34 -3.00 -2.05 0.49
N VAL A 35 -2.51 -1.74 1.68
CA VAL A 35 -1.08 -1.77 1.99
C VAL A 35 -0.85 -2.76 3.13
N VAL A 36 0.10 -3.66 2.94
CA VAL A 36 0.61 -4.59 3.95
C VAL A 36 2.03 -4.17 4.29
N ASP A 37 2.23 -3.65 5.49
CA ASP A 37 3.54 -3.22 5.98
C ASP A 37 4.27 -4.36 6.66
N THR A 38 5.50 -4.66 6.23
CA THR A 38 6.28 -5.80 6.73
C THR A 38 7.24 -5.48 7.87
N GLY A 39 6.90 -4.43 8.62
CA GLY A 39 7.73 -3.90 9.70
C GLY A 39 8.68 -2.84 9.17
N SER A 40 8.11 -1.76 8.61
CA SER A 40 8.87 -0.55 8.34
C SER A 40 9.25 0.15 9.65
N THR A 41 10.43 0.75 9.64
CA THR A 41 10.99 1.55 10.74
C THR A 41 11.09 3.04 10.40
N ASP A 42 10.87 3.38 9.13
CA ASP A 42 10.81 4.75 8.63
C ASP A 42 9.37 5.31 8.60
N ALA A 43 9.13 6.36 7.79
CA ALA A 43 7.83 7.02 7.67
C ALA A 43 6.83 6.31 6.71
N THR A 44 7.11 5.09 6.25
CA THR A 44 6.32 4.38 5.22
C THR A 44 4.85 4.27 5.58
N VAL A 45 4.54 3.84 6.82
CA VAL A 45 3.17 3.65 7.28
C VAL A 45 2.40 4.98 7.30
N GLN A 46 3.06 6.06 7.74
CA GLN A 46 2.46 7.39 7.79
C GLN A 46 2.20 7.92 6.37
N VAL A 47 3.08 7.63 5.42
CA VAL A 47 2.89 7.95 4.00
C VAL A 47 1.70 7.18 3.43
N ALA A 48 1.65 5.85 3.63
CA ALA A 48 0.57 4.99 3.14
C ALA A 48 -0.81 5.46 3.63
N ARG A 49 -0.91 5.83 4.92
CA ARG A 49 -2.13 6.32 5.56
C ARG A 49 -2.68 7.63 4.99
N ARG A 50 -1.89 8.37 4.19
CA ARG A 50 -2.39 9.55 3.48
C ARG A 50 -3.26 9.19 2.27
N TYR A 51 -3.16 7.96 1.77
CA TYR A 51 -3.84 7.50 0.55
C TYR A 51 -4.92 6.46 0.83
N THR A 52 -4.80 5.67 1.90
CA THR A 52 -5.80 4.66 2.28
C THR A 52 -5.76 4.39 3.78
N ASP A 53 -6.91 4.10 4.38
CA ASP A 53 -6.98 3.63 5.76
C ASP A 53 -6.66 2.13 5.90
N ARG A 54 -6.59 1.41 4.77
CA ARG A 54 -6.37 -0.05 4.70
C ARG A 54 -4.89 -0.39 4.71
N VAL A 55 -4.23 -0.01 5.80
CA VAL A 55 -2.81 -0.30 6.07
C VAL A 55 -2.71 -1.33 7.19
N PHE A 56 -2.21 -2.52 6.88
CA PHE A 56 -2.15 -3.67 7.78
C PHE A 56 -0.70 -4.03 8.09
N PRO A 57 -0.30 -4.14 9.37
CA PRO A 57 1.01 -4.67 9.73
C PRO A 57 1.03 -6.20 9.57
N PHE A 58 2.09 -6.74 9.00
CA PHE A 58 2.34 -8.17 8.88
C PHE A 58 3.84 -8.46 8.99
N PRO A 59 4.34 -9.05 10.09
CA PRO A 59 5.77 -9.33 10.21
C PRO A 59 6.30 -10.14 9.03
N TRP A 60 7.43 -9.72 8.45
CA TRP A 60 8.08 -10.46 7.37
C TRP A 60 8.45 -11.88 7.82
N ILE A 61 8.09 -12.88 7.01
CA ILE A 61 8.34 -14.31 7.29
C ILE A 61 9.29 -14.98 6.29
N ASP A 62 9.99 -14.19 5.45
CA ASP A 62 10.86 -14.69 4.39
C ASP A 62 10.13 -15.47 3.28
N ASP A 63 8.86 -15.10 3.03
CA ASP A 63 8.00 -15.72 2.03
C ASP A 63 7.02 -14.70 1.40
N PHE A 64 6.76 -14.84 0.10
CA PHE A 64 5.81 -14.06 -0.70
C PHE A 64 4.56 -14.86 -1.13
N ALA A 65 4.48 -16.16 -0.82
CA ALA A 65 3.43 -17.07 -1.25
C ALA A 65 2.18 -17.09 -0.34
#